data_AF-A0A2S2PEJ6-F1
#
_entry.id   AF-A0A2S2PEJ6-F1
#
_cell.length_a   1.000
_cell.length_b   1.000
_cell.length_c   1.000
_cell.angle_alpha   90.00
_cell.angle_beta   90.00
_cell.angle_gamma   90.00
#
_symmetry.space_group_name_H-M   'P 1'
#
loop_
_entity.id
_entity.type
_entity.pdbx_description
1 polymer ?
#
loop_
_entity_poly.entity_id
_entity_poly.type
_entity_poly.pdbx_seq_one_letter_code
_entity_poly.pdbx_strand_id
1 'polypeptide(L)'
;MGFDKEDAVAIENVQKLLNDNNLELNLTFIKANYGNLAKYITTLETSRLSLADAINIIAQEQNEIGTDNSSIGKSIKKKLEVVIEKNTRFKTMKHISNILEGKATSRNNTISEELTADDMAHMKFAPMTSVEVKRSFSRYKIILADNRRRFLFDNIKQHLIIQCYETKG
;
A
#
# COMPACT_ATOMS: atom_id res chain seq x y z
N MET A 1 10.48 8.05 -32.92
CA MET A 1 11.32 6.95 -32.39
C MET A 1 10.36 5.88 -31.94
N GLY A 2 10.24 4.79 -32.70
CA GLY A 2 9.32 3.70 -32.36
C GLY A 2 9.90 2.86 -31.23
N PHE A 3 9.06 2.40 -30.30
CA PHE A 3 9.47 1.43 -29.30
C PHE A 3 9.38 0.05 -29.92
N ASP A 4 10.49 -0.50 -30.39
CA ASP A 4 10.49 -1.82 -30.99
C ASP A 4 10.43 -2.91 -29.91
N LYS A 5 9.61 -3.94 -30.11
CA LYS A 5 9.42 -4.98 -29.07
C LYS A 5 10.67 -5.84 -28.91
N GLU A 6 11.47 -5.94 -29.97
CA GLU A 6 12.75 -6.65 -30.03
C GLU A 6 13.85 -5.92 -29.23
N ASP A 7 13.70 -4.61 -28.97
CA ASP A 7 14.72 -3.82 -28.26
C ASP A 7 14.79 -4.16 -26.76
N ALA A 8 13.67 -4.52 -26.13
CA ALA A 8 13.63 -4.92 -24.72
C ALA A 8 12.34 -5.67 -24.34
N VAL A 9 12.47 -6.66 -23.44
CA VAL A 9 11.33 -7.38 -22.82
C VAL A 9 10.34 -6.41 -22.16
N ALA A 10 10.82 -5.32 -21.56
CA ALA A 10 9.95 -4.32 -20.96
C ALA A 10 9.08 -3.60 -22.00
N ILE A 11 9.60 -3.35 -23.20
CA ILE A 11 8.85 -2.75 -24.31
C ILE A 11 7.77 -3.73 -24.81
N GLU A 12 8.16 -4.99 -25.03
CA GLU A 12 7.22 -6.05 -25.42
C GLU A 12 6.07 -6.17 -24.40
N ASN A 13 6.38 -6.18 -23.11
CA ASN A 13 5.39 -6.27 -22.03
C ASN A 13 4.42 -5.09 -22.03
N VAL A 14 4.91 -3.86 -22.20
CA VAL A 14 4.06 -2.66 -22.26
C VAL A 14 3.17 -2.69 -23.49
N GLN A 15 3.69 -3.11 -24.65
CA GLN A 15 2.86 -3.25 -25.85
C GLN A 15 1.76 -4.29 -25.65
N LYS A 16 2.06 -5.46 -25.08
CA LYS A 16 1.05 -6.48 -24.74
C LYS A 16 0.00 -5.94 -23.78
N LEU A 17 0.42 -5.25 -22.72
CA LEU A 17 -0.48 -4.67 -21.72
C LEU A 17 -1.43 -3.63 -22.33
N LEU A 18 -0.90 -2.70 -23.15
CA LEU A 18 -1.69 -1.63 -23.76
C LEU A 18 -2.63 -2.13 -24.87
N ASN A 19 -2.32 -3.27 -25.48
CA ASN A 19 -3.16 -3.93 -26.47
C ASN A 19 -4.10 -4.99 -25.87
N ASP A 20 -4.11 -5.16 -24.54
CA ASP A 20 -5.04 -6.09 -23.88
C ASP A 20 -6.46 -5.51 -23.90
N ASN A 21 -7.36 -6.18 -24.60
CA ASN A 21 -8.77 -5.80 -24.69
C ASN A 21 -9.48 -5.76 -23.33
N ASN A 22 -8.95 -6.46 -22.32
CA ASN A 22 -9.51 -6.44 -20.97
C ASN A 22 -8.95 -5.33 -20.09
N LEU A 23 -7.97 -4.54 -20.56
CA LEU A 23 -7.32 -3.52 -19.74
C LEU A 23 -8.33 -2.52 -19.16
N GLU A 24 -9.26 -2.03 -20.00
CA GLU A 24 -10.30 -1.10 -19.56
C GLU A 24 -11.22 -1.71 -18.50
N LEU A 25 -11.63 -2.97 -18.69
CA LEU A 25 -12.48 -3.70 -17.74
C LEU A 25 -11.76 -3.93 -16.41
N ASN A 26 -10.47 -4.30 -16.46
CA ASN A 26 -9.62 -4.49 -15.29
C ASN A 26 -9.43 -3.18 -14.51
N LEU A 27 -9.16 -2.07 -15.20
CA LEU A 27 -9.02 -0.76 -14.58
C LEU A 27 -10.33 -0.29 -13.95
N THR A 28 -11.46 -0.56 -14.61
CA THR A 28 -12.80 -0.25 -14.08
C THR A 28 -13.06 -1.03 -12.79
N PHE A 29 -12.77 -2.33 -12.77
CA PHE A 29 -12.88 -3.17 -11.58
C PHE A 29 -11.97 -2.67 -10.44
N ILE A 30 -10.70 -2.35 -10.72
CA ILE A 30 -9.76 -1.83 -9.71
C ILE A 30 -10.26 -0.52 -9.13
N LYS A 31 -10.71 0.41 -9.98
CA LYS A 31 -11.22 1.71 -9.54
C LYS A 31 -12.46 1.58 -8.67
N ALA A 32 -13.40 0.73 -9.06
CA ALA A 32 -14.65 0.53 -8.34
C ALA A 32 -14.46 -0.11 -6.96
N ASN A 33 -13.57 -1.10 -6.84
CA ASN A 33 -13.43 -1.89 -5.61
C ASN A 33 -12.26 -1.44 -4.72
N TYR A 34 -11.23 -0.80 -5.29
CA TYR A 34 -9.98 -0.48 -4.58
C TYR A 34 -9.54 0.98 -4.73
N GLY A 35 -10.38 1.84 -5.32
CA GLY A 35 -10.07 3.27 -5.47
C GLY A 35 -9.80 4.00 -4.15
N ASN A 36 -10.36 3.52 -3.04
CA ASN A 36 -10.16 4.10 -1.70
C ASN A 36 -8.79 3.81 -1.09
N LEU A 37 -8.03 2.83 -1.60
CA LEU A 37 -6.70 2.46 -1.08
C LEU A 37 -5.76 3.65 -0.96
N ALA A 38 -5.71 4.48 -2.02
CA ALA A 38 -4.86 5.65 -2.05
C ALA A 38 -5.19 6.64 -0.92
N LYS A 39 -6.47 6.78 -0.57
CA LYS A 39 -6.93 7.64 0.52
C LYS A 39 -6.47 7.11 1.88
N TYR A 40 -6.60 5.80 2.13
CA TYR A 40 -6.14 5.20 3.39
C TYR A 40 -4.63 5.32 3.57
N ILE A 41 -3.86 4.99 2.53
CA ILE A 41 -2.40 5.15 2.54
C ILE A 41 -2.02 6.59 2.85
N THR A 42 -2.61 7.56 2.15
CA THR A 42 -2.31 8.99 2.37
C THR A 42 -2.67 9.42 3.79
N THR A 43 -3.77 8.91 4.34
CA THR A 43 -4.18 9.20 5.73
C THR A 43 -3.18 8.63 6.73
N LEU A 44 -2.71 7.40 6.52
CA LEU A 44 -1.70 6.76 7.37
C LEU A 44 -0.34 7.47 7.30
N GLU A 45 -0.03 8.19 6.21
CA GLU A 45 1.18 9.00 6.07
C GLU A 45 1.13 10.33 6.85
N THR A 46 -0.06 10.78 7.29
CA THR A 46 -0.21 12.07 7.98
C THR A 46 0.41 12.06 9.37
N SER A 47 1.04 13.17 9.75
CA SER A 47 1.54 13.38 11.10
C SER A 47 0.38 13.64 12.07
N ARG A 48 0.51 13.21 13.33
CA ARG A 48 -0.45 13.39 14.44
C ARG A 48 -1.65 12.44 14.47
N LEU A 49 -1.71 11.47 13.56
CA LEU A 49 -2.64 10.36 13.66
C LEU A 49 -2.29 9.52 14.91
N SER A 50 -3.28 9.21 15.76
CA SER A 50 -3.02 8.33 16.89
C SER A 50 -2.81 6.90 16.42
N LEU A 51 -2.08 6.11 17.21
CA LEU A 51 -1.85 4.70 16.93
C LEU A 51 -3.18 3.92 16.83
N ALA A 52 -4.13 4.21 17.71
CA ALA A 52 -5.47 3.63 17.68
C ALA A 52 -6.22 3.96 16.38
N ASP A 53 -6.20 5.23 15.96
CA ASP A 53 -6.85 5.65 14.71
C ASP A 53 -6.21 4.98 13.49
N ALA A 54 -4.88 4.87 13.46
CA ALA A 54 -4.16 4.19 12.38
C ALA A 54 -4.53 2.69 12.29
N ILE A 55 -4.67 2.01 13.43
CA ILE A 55 -5.12 0.61 13.46
C ILE A 55 -6.57 0.48 12.99
N ASN A 56 -7.44 1.43 13.37
CA ASN A 56 -8.84 1.44 12.94
C ASN A 56 -8.96 1.65 11.43
N ILE A 57 -8.14 2.53 10.84
CA ILE A 57 -8.07 2.72 9.39
C ILE A 57 -7.71 1.41 8.68
N ILE A 58 -6.68 0.70 9.16
CA ILE A 58 -6.28 -0.59 8.59
C ILE A 58 -7.41 -1.62 8.72
N ALA A 59 -8.09 -1.67 9.88
CA ALA A 59 -9.22 -2.57 10.09
C ALA A 59 -10.40 -2.25 9.15
N GLN A 60 -10.70 -0.97 8.91
CA GLN A 60 -11.72 -0.54 7.96
C GLN A 60 -11.35 -0.99 6.54
N GLU A 61 -10.11 -0.78 6.12
CA GLU A 61 -9.62 -1.21 4.81
C GLU A 61 -9.73 -2.74 4.62
N GLN A 62 -9.35 -3.53 5.63
CA GLN A 62 -9.51 -4.99 5.62
C GLN A 62 -10.98 -5.40 5.41
N ASN A 63 -11.92 -4.70 6.05
CA ASN A 63 -13.34 -4.97 5.90
C ASN A 63 -13.83 -4.61 4.49
N GLU A 64 -13.44 -3.45 3.97
CA GLU A 64 -13.83 -3.00 2.62
C GLU A 64 -13.32 -3.95 1.54
N ILE A 65 -12.04 -4.32 1.58
CA ILE A 65 -11.46 -5.34 0.67
C ILE A 65 -12.17 -6.68 0.83
N GLY A 66 -12.60 -7.01 2.06
CA GLY A 66 -13.31 -8.24 2.36
C GLY A 66 -14.73 -8.32 1.80
N THR A 67 -15.30 -7.23 1.28
CA THR A 67 -16.66 -7.22 0.70
C THR A 67 -16.72 -7.83 -0.70
N ASP A 68 -15.60 -7.84 -1.43
CA ASP A 68 -15.54 -8.44 -2.77
C ASP A 68 -15.39 -9.97 -2.70
N ASN A 69 -16.48 -10.66 -3.05
CA ASN A 69 -16.56 -12.11 -3.04
C ASN A 69 -16.16 -12.78 -4.37
N SER A 70 -15.70 -12.00 -5.35
CA SER A 70 -15.16 -12.52 -6.61
C SER A 70 -13.90 -13.37 -6.37
N SER A 71 -13.49 -14.16 -7.37
CA SER A 71 -12.25 -14.93 -7.31
C SER A 71 -11.01 -14.03 -7.17
N ILE A 72 -11.02 -12.86 -7.81
CA ILE A 72 -9.98 -11.84 -7.73
C ILE A 72 -9.97 -11.21 -6.34
N GLY A 73 -11.12 -10.78 -5.84
CA GLY A 73 -11.27 -10.20 -4.50
C GLY A 73 -10.79 -11.12 -3.39
N LYS A 74 -11.16 -12.40 -3.46
CA LYS A 74 -10.66 -13.43 -2.52
C LYS A 74 -9.13 -13.56 -2.56
N SER A 75 -8.53 -13.47 -3.73
CA SER A 75 -7.07 -13.53 -3.89
C SER A 75 -6.39 -12.31 -3.29
N ILE A 76 -6.95 -11.11 -3.50
CA ILE A 76 -6.45 -9.86 -2.93
C ILE A 76 -6.60 -9.86 -1.41
N LYS A 77 -7.76 -10.25 -0.88
CA LYS A 77 -8.00 -10.40 0.56
C LYS A 77 -6.97 -11.33 1.21
N LYS A 78 -6.78 -12.53 0.63
CA LYS A 78 -5.79 -13.49 1.13
C LYS A 78 -4.37 -12.91 1.12
N LYS A 79 -4.01 -12.15 0.09
CA LYS A 79 -2.69 -11.49 0.02
C LYS A 79 -2.53 -10.47 1.16
N LEU A 80 -3.56 -9.66 1.43
CA LEU A 80 -3.57 -8.68 2.52
C LEU A 80 -3.41 -9.37 3.88
N GLU A 81 -4.19 -10.42 4.13
CA GLU A 81 -4.11 -11.20 5.37
C GLU A 81 -2.70 -11.75 5.61
N VAL A 82 -2.09 -12.35 4.57
CA VAL A 82 -0.71 -12.86 4.64
C VAL A 82 0.31 -11.75 4.92
N VAL A 83 0.15 -10.57 4.30
CA VAL A 83 1.06 -9.43 4.52
C VAL A 83 0.96 -8.92 5.96
N ILE A 84 -0.26 -8.78 6.49
CA ILE A 84 -0.49 -8.33 7.86
C ILE A 84 0.00 -9.37 8.87
N GLU A 85 -0.24 -10.65 8.62
CA GLU A 85 0.16 -11.73 9.51
C GLU A 85 1.69 -11.83 9.66
N LYS A 86 2.42 -11.71 8.54
CA LYS A 86 3.89 -11.72 8.49
C LYS A 86 4.50 -10.50 9.15
N ASN A 87 3.77 -9.40 9.27
CA ASN A 87 4.24 -8.20 9.95
C ASN A 87 4.08 -8.33 11.47
N THR A 88 5.05 -8.99 12.11
CA THR A 88 5.06 -9.17 13.57
C THR A 88 5.05 -7.84 14.33
N ARG A 89 5.71 -6.80 13.80
CA ARG A 89 5.72 -5.46 14.38
C ARG A 89 4.34 -4.83 14.40
N PHE A 90 3.51 -5.07 13.38
CA PHE A 90 2.10 -4.64 13.40
C PHE A 90 1.34 -5.25 14.59
N LYS A 91 1.58 -6.53 14.92
CA LYS A 91 0.98 -7.20 16.10
C LYS A 91 1.45 -6.55 17.41
N THR A 92 2.73 -6.21 17.52
CA THR A 92 3.28 -5.44 18.65
C THR A 92 2.60 -4.08 18.81
N MET A 93 2.53 -3.30 17.72
CA MET A 93 1.88 -1.98 17.70
C MET A 93 0.41 -2.07 18.10
N LYS A 94 -0.31 -3.08 17.58
CA LYS A 94 -1.71 -3.32 17.95
C LYS A 94 -1.89 -3.62 19.43
N HIS A 95 -1.00 -4.41 20.02
CA HIS A 95 -1.07 -4.72 21.45
C HIS A 95 -0.75 -3.49 22.32
N ILE A 96 0.26 -2.70 21.94
CA ILE A 96 0.58 -1.43 22.61
C ILE A 96 -0.63 -0.47 22.55
N SER A 97 -1.29 -0.35 21.39
CA SER A 97 -2.51 0.44 21.26
C SER A 97 -3.61 -0.02 22.22
N ASN A 98 -3.82 -1.34 22.32
CA ASN A 98 -4.82 -1.88 23.23
C ASN A 98 -4.51 -1.53 24.70
N ILE A 99 -3.23 -1.52 25.10
CA ILE A 99 -2.82 -1.09 26.44
C ILE A 99 -3.11 0.40 26.63
N LEU A 100 -2.74 1.25 25.66
CA LEU A 100 -2.95 2.70 25.71
C LEU A 100 -4.44 3.10 25.72
N GLU A 101 -5.31 2.29 25.14
CA GLU A 101 -6.77 2.46 25.16
C GLU A 101 -7.44 1.78 26.38
N GLY A 102 -6.68 1.13 27.27
CA GLY A 102 -7.21 0.42 28.43
C GLY A 102 -7.94 -0.89 28.11
N LYS A 103 -7.81 -1.42 26.88
CA LYS A 103 -8.39 -2.71 26.42
C LYS A 103 -7.53 -3.91 26.83
N ALA A 104 -6.27 -3.70 27.19
CA ALA A 104 -5.37 -4.75 27.67
C ALA A 104 -4.61 -4.26 28.91
N THR A 105 -4.40 -5.16 29.88
CA THR A 105 -3.77 -4.84 31.17
C THR A 105 -2.40 -5.50 31.36
N SER A 106 -1.97 -6.37 30.43
CA SER A 106 -0.72 -7.11 30.53
C SER A 106 0.10 -7.03 29.25
N ARG A 107 1.43 -7.14 29.42
CA ARG A 107 2.37 -7.37 28.33
C ARG A 107 2.17 -8.78 27.77
N ASN A 108 2.15 -8.91 26.45
CA ASN A 108 2.18 -10.21 25.77
C ASN A 108 3.60 -10.50 25.25
N ASN A 109 3.78 -11.68 24.64
CA ASN A 109 5.06 -12.10 24.04
C ASN A 109 5.50 -11.27 22.81
N THR A 110 4.69 -10.33 22.31
CA THR A 110 5.05 -9.52 21.13
C THR A 110 5.72 -8.20 21.49
N ILE A 111 5.66 -7.77 22.75
CA ILE A 111 6.34 -6.57 23.26
C ILE A 111 7.63 -7.00 23.96
N SER A 112 8.77 -6.39 23.58
CA SER A 112 10.06 -6.62 24.23
C SER A 112 10.02 -6.28 25.72
N GLU A 113 10.68 -7.08 26.57
CA GLU A 113 10.83 -6.80 28.00
C GLU A 113 11.56 -5.47 28.28
N GLU A 114 12.44 -5.07 27.37
CA GLU A 114 13.21 -3.81 27.45
C GLU A 114 12.36 -2.55 27.24
N LEU A 115 11.19 -2.66 26.60
CA LEU A 115 10.32 -1.51 26.36
C LEU A 115 9.69 -1.06 27.69
N THR A 116 9.88 0.18 28.10
CA THR A 116 9.32 0.69 29.37
C THR A 116 7.87 1.15 29.20
N ALA A 117 7.19 1.43 30.33
CA ALA A 117 5.86 2.04 30.29
C ALA A 117 5.88 3.44 29.67
N ASP A 118 6.95 4.20 29.92
CA ASP A 118 7.15 5.53 29.35
C ASP A 118 7.35 5.46 27.83
N ASP A 119 8.16 4.51 27.33
CA ASP A 119 8.30 4.26 25.89
C ASP A 119 6.96 3.97 25.23
N MET A 120 6.15 3.10 25.83
CA MET A 120 4.81 2.79 25.32
C MET A 120 3.90 4.03 25.31
N ALA A 121 3.96 4.88 26.34
CA ALA A 121 3.19 6.12 26.39
C ALA A 121 3.55 7.06 25.22
N HIS A 122 4.83 7.16 24.88
CA HIS A 122 5.31 7.94 23.73
C HIS A 122 4.87 7.38 22.37
N MET A 123 4.48 6.10 22.32
CA MET A 123 3.99 5.46 21.08
C MET A 123 2.56 5.83 20.72
N LYS A 124 1.82 6.58 21.57
CA LYS A 124 0.44 7.02 21.30
C LYS A 124 0.26 7.70 19.94
N PHE A 125 1.28 8.42 19.48
CA PHE A 125 1.28 9.12 18.18
C PHE A 125 2.42 8.63 17.27
N ALA A 126 2.93 7.42 17.51
CA ALA A 126 3.97 6.84 16.66
C ALA A 126 3.43 6.58 15.24
N PRO A 127 4.14 7.01 14.19
CA PRO A 127 3.72 6.75 12.82
C PRO A 127 3.69 5.25 12.50
N MET A 128 2.61 4.79 11.87
CA MET A 128 2.50 3.40 11.39
C MET A 128 3.24 3.15 10.06
N THR A 129 3.57 4.21 9.33
CA THR A 129 4.34 4.13 8.07
C THR A 129 5.84 4.33 8.34
N SER A 130 6.68 3.46 7.78
CA SER A 130 8.14 3.64 7.81
C SER A 130 8.63 4.59 6.70
N VAL A 131 9.89 5.02 6.79
CA VAL A 131 10.54 5.91 5.80
C VAL A 131 10.64 5.27 4.41
N GLU A 132 10.80 3.95 4.32
CA GLU A 132 10.90 3.25 3.03
C GLU A 132 9.61 3.34 2.21
N VAL A 133 8.46 3.23 2.87
CA VAL A 133 7.15 3.34 2.22
C VAL A 133 6.97 4.72 1.58
N LYS A 134 7.40 5.80 2.27
CA LYS A 134 7.40 7.16 1.71
C LYS A 134 8.28 7.30 0.46
N ARG A 135 9.38 6.54 0.37
CA ARG A 135 10.30 6.57 -0.78
C ARG A 135 9.74 5.80 -1.99
N SER A 136 9.02 4.71 -1.77
CA SER A 136 8.31 3.99 -2.84
C SER A 136 7.17 4.83 -3.41
N PHE A 137 6.38 5.46 -2.54
CA PHE A 137 5.34 6.39 -2.98
C PHE A 137 5.89 7.67 -3.60
N SER A 138 7.13 8.08 -3.30
CA SER A 138 7.74 9.23 -3.97
C SER A 138 7.93 8.98 -5.47
N ARG A 139 8.25 7.75 -5.89
CA ARG A 139 8.31 7.39 -7.31
C ARG A 139 6.96 7.59 -7.98
N TYR A 140 5.88 7.05 -7.40
CA TYR A 140 4.53 7.24 -7.94
C TYR A 140 4.07 8.70 -7.89
N LYS A 141 4.39 9.45 -6.82
CA LYS A 141 4.10 10.89 -6.71
C LYS A 141 4.87 11.70 -7.76
N ILE A 142 6.11 11.32 -8.10
CA ILE A 142 6.87 11.96 -9.19
C ILE A 142 6.20 11.74 -10.54
N ILE A 143 5.66 10.54 -10.76
CA ILE A 143 4.93 10.20 -12.00
C ILE A 143 3.60 10.98 -12.01
N LEU A 144 2.75 10.82 -11.00
CA LEU A 144 1.37 11.28 -10.99
C LEU A 144 1.17 12.76 -10.57
N ALA A 145 2.23 13.52 -10.28
CA ALA A 145 2.10 14.93 -9.89
C ALA A 145 1.67 15.82 -11.06
N ASP A 146 0.63 16.63 -10.86
CA ASP A 146 0.08 17.58 -11.85
C ASP A 146 1.11 18.55 -12.44
N ASN A 147 2.22 18.78 -11.72
CA ASN A 147 3.17 19.86 -11.99
C ASN A 147 4.28 19.48 -12.98
N ARG A 148 4.33 18.23 -13.50
CA ARG A 148 5.39 17.78 -14.40
C ARG A 148 4.84 17.28 -15.74
N ARG A 149 4.41 18.22 -16.58
CA ARG A 149 3.93 18.02 -17.97
C ARG A 149 2.70 17.11 -18.06
N ARG A 150 1.65 17.58 -18.73
CA ARG A 150 0.48 16.75 -19.05
C ARG A 150 0.97 15.44 -19.68
N PHE A 151 0.53 14.31 -19.12
CA PHE A 151 0.80 13.02 -19.70
C PHE A 151 0.19 12.95 -21.10
N LEU A 152 1.04 13.05 -22.11
CA LEU A 152 0.71 12.57 -23.45
C LEU A 152 0.84 11.05 -23.45
N PHE A 153 0.08 10.38 -24.31
CA PHE A 153 0.06 8.91 -24.37
C PHE A 153 1.47 8.32 -24.56
N ASP A 154 2.31 8.97 -25.36
CA ASP A 154 3.71 8.57 -25.58
C ASP A 154 4.58 8.72 -24.33
N ASN A 155 4.33 9.75 -23.50
CA ASN A 155 5.05 9.95 -22.24
C ASN A 155 4.63 8.89 -21.21
N ILE A 156 3.36 8.47 -21.20
CA ILE A 156 2.86 7.39 -20.34
C ILE A 156 3.54 6.07 -20.71
N LYS A 157 3.64 5.75 -22.01
CA LYS A 157 4.33 4.54 -22.50
C LYS A 157 5.77 4.46 -22.00
N GLN A 158 6.51 5.55 -22.09
CA GLN A 158 7.90 5.61 -21.60
C GLN A 158 7.99 5.32 -20.10
N HIS A 159 7.08 5.88 -19.30
CA HIS A 159 7.03 5.63 -17.87
C HIS A 159 6.68 4.17 -17.55
N LEU A 160 5.73 3.57 -18.28
CA LEU A 160 5.38 2.17 -18.14
C LEU A 160 6.55 1.23 -18.48
N ILE A 161 7.34 1.55 -19.52
CA ILE A 161 8.52 0.75 -19.91
C ILE A 161 9.53 0.72 -18.76
N ILE A 162 9.80 1.87 -18.14
CA ILE A 162 10.70 1.96 -16.98
C ILE A 162 10.19 1.09 -15.83
N GLN A 163 8.88 1.13 -15.53
CA GLN A 163 8.29 0.29 -14.47
C GLN A 163 8.38 -1.21 -14.80
N CYS A 164 8.10 -1.62 -16.04
CA CYS A 164 8.23 -3.00 -16.47
C CYS A 164 9.67 -3.52 -16.49
N TYR A 165 10.66 -2.62 -16.51
CA TYR A 165 12.07 -2.96 -16.36
C TYR A 165 12.43 -3.25 -14.88
N GLU A 166 11.90 -2.46 -13.94
CA GLU A 166 12.16 -2.63 -12.51
C GLU A 166 11.50 -3.88 -11.89
N THR A 167 10.45 -4.43 -12.51
CA THR A 167 9.70 -5.61 -12.02
C THR A 167 10.42 -6.96 -12.15
N LYS A 168 11.74 -7.00 -12.39
CA LYS A 168 12.57 -8.23 -12.39
C LYS A 168 13.28 -8.52 -11.05
N GLY A 169 12.80 -7.94 -9.94
CA GLY A 169 13.31 -8.18 -8.58
C GLY A 169 12.44 -9.14 -7.78
#